data_AF-A0A317V5Q4-F1
#
_entry.id   AF-A0A317V5Q4-F1
#
_cell.length_a   1.000
_cell.length_b   1.000
_cell.length_c   1.000
_cell.angle_alpha   90.00
_cell.angle_beta   90.00
_cell.angle_gamma   90.00
#
_symmetry.space_group_name_H-M   'P 1'
#
loop_
_entity.id
_entity.type
_entity.pdbx_description
1 polymer ?
#
loop_
_entity_poly.entity_id
_entity_poly.type
_entity_poly.pdbx_seq_one_letter_code
_entity_poly.pdbx_strand_id
1 'polypeptide(L)'
;MALHSGSWFDSKWIGKTIDFEPPSSSWQITTKLQEHEARYLQSEFRICGFYSEASCTFVSEDLEGSTQAIMRIRMQIPYLEEDLSSLIPSFDQALAGISGRTD
;
A
#
# COMPACT_ATOMS: atom_id res chain seq x y z
N MET A 1 6.30 -8.79 16.58
CA MET A 1 5.44 -9.08 15.41
C MET A 1 4.10 -8.40 15.59
N ALA A 2 3.88 -7.27 14.91
CA ALA A 2 2.55 -6.69 14.80
C ALA A 2 2.17 -6.71 13.32
N LEU A 3 1.61 -7.83 12.87
CA LEU A 3 0.71 -7.77 11.72
C LEU A 3 -0.38 -6.80 12.14
N HIS A 4 -0.50 -5.67 11.44
CA HIS A 4 -1.58 -4.72 11.66
C HIS A 4 -2.89 -5.50 11.43
N SER A 5 -3.53 -5.95 12.51
CA SER A 5 -4.78 -6.70 12.45
C SER A 5 -6.01 -5.79 12.28
N GLY A 6 -5.76 -4.48 12.16
CA GLY A 6 -6.77 -3.45 11.93
C GLY A 6 -6.70 -2.92 10.50
N SER A 7 -7.86 -2.61 9.92
CA SER A 7 -7.97 -2.03 8.59
C SER A 7 -7.34 -0.64 8.54
N TRP A 8 -6.64 -0.30 7.46
CA TRP A 8 -6.01 1.02 7.29
C TRP A 8 -7.03 2.15 7.25
N PHE A 9 -8.25 1.81 6.82
CA PHE A 9 -9.37 2.74 6.69
C PHE A 9 -10.46 2.43 7.73
N ASP A 10 -10.17 2.71 9.00
CA ASP A 10 -11.09 2.49 10.12
C ASP A 10 -12.34 3.39 10.08
N SER A 11 -13.22 3.24 11.07
CA SER A 11 -14.47 4.01 11.14
C SER A 11 -14.28 5.52 11.26
N LYS A 12 -13.07 6.02 11.60
CA LYS A 12 -12.79 7.45 11.72
C LYS A 12 -12.69 8.15 10.35
N TRP A 13 -12.68 7.39 9.26
CA TRP A 13 -12.74 7.95 7.91
C TRP A 13 -14.14 8.43 7.54
N ILE A 14 -15.19 7.83 8.10
CA ILE A 14 -16.56 8.27 7.87
C ILE A 14 -16.79 9.62 8.57
N GLY A 15 -17.39 10.57 7.85
CA GLY A 15 -17.61 11.94 8.29
C GLY A 15 -16.45 12.89 8.04
N LYS A 16 -15.28 12.41 7.57
CA LYS A 16 -14.17 13.29 7.19
C LYS A 16 -14.52 14.10 5.95
N THR A 17 -14.17 15.38 5.99
CA THR A 17 -14.22 16.29 4.83
C THR A 17 -12.87 16.32 4.13
N ILE A 18 -12.89 16.28 2.80
CA ILE A 18 -11.75 16.49 1.93
C ILE A 18 -12.00 17.76 1.13
N ASP A 19 -11.10 18.73 1.30
CA ASP A 19 -11.13 20.00 0.59
C ASP A 19 -10.12 19.97 -0.56
N PHE A 20 -10.57 20.34 -1.76
CA PHE A 20 -9.73 20.48 -2.95
C PHE A 20 -9.61 21.96 -3.32
N GLU A 21 -8.44 22.37 -3.81
CA GLU A 21 -8.16 23.72 -4.31
C GLU A 21 -7.40 23.62 -5.65
N PRO A 22 -7.56 24.56 -6.61
CA PRO A 22 -8.78 25.09 -7.21
C PRO A 22 -9.27 24.25 -8.42
N PRO A 23 -10.59 24.25 -8.74
CA PRO A 23 -11.66 24.99 -8.05
C PRO A 23 -11.93 24.41 -6.65
N SER A 24 -12.35 25.28 -5.72
CA SER A 24 -12.67 24.89 -4.36
C SER A 24 -13.85 23.93 -4.36
N SER A 25 -13.69 22.74 -3.80
CA SER A 25 -14.81 21.83 -3.52
C SER A 25 -14.52 21.02 -2.27
N SER A 26 -15.56 20.81 -1.46
CA SER A 26 -15.46 20.13 -0.18
C SER A 26 -16.39 18.93 -0.16
N TRP A 27 -15.84 17.76 0.11
CA TRP A 27 -16.57 16.49 0.03
C TRP A 27 -16.47 15.73 1.33
N GLN A 28 -17.60 15.26 1.86
CA GLN A 28 -17.64 14.43 3.06
C GLN A 28 -17.70 12.95 2.70
N ILE A 29 -16.85 12.13 3.30
CA ILE A 29 -16.89 10.66 3.18
C ILE A 29 -18.08 10.14 3.98
N THR A 30 -19.00 9.42 3.34
CA THR A 30 -20.22 8.92 4.00
C THR A 30 -20.23 7.41 4.15
N THR A 31 -19.70 6.68 3.17
CA THR A 31 -19.77 5.20 3.16
C THR A 31 -18.48 4.57 2.68
N LYS A 32 -17.98 3.56 3.40
CA LYS A 32 -16.86 2.71 2.96
C LYS A 32 -17.39 1.59 2.08
N LEU A 33 -16.83 1.45 0.88
CA LEU A 33 -17.23 0.41 -0.07
C LEU A 33 -16.28 -0.78 -0.05
N GLN A 34 -14.99 -0.52 -0.25
CA GLN A 34 -14.01 -1.60 -0.38
C GLN A 34 -12.61 -1.12 -0.04
N GLU A 35 -11.89 -1.92 0.73
CA GLU A 35 -10.47 -1.72 1.05
C GLU A 35 -9.64 -2.81 0.36
N HIS A 36 -8.46 -2.40 -0.10
CA HIS A 36 -7.45 -3.25 -0.71
C HIS A 36 -6.09 -2.88 -0.12
N GLU A 37 -5.21 -3.87 -0.03
CA GLU A 37 -3.80 -3.63 0.24
C GLU A 37 -2.91 -4.44 -0.72
N ALA A 38 -1.79 -3.84 -1.09
CA ALA A 38 -0.68 -4.49 -1.75
C ALA A 38 0.56 -4.26 -0.88
N ARG A 39 1.19 -5.33 -0.42
CA ARG A 39 2.39 -5.27 0.42
C ARG A 39 3.55 -5.95 -0.30
N TYR A 40 4.69 -5.30 -0.25
CA TYR A 40 5.94 -5.75 -0.86
C TYR A 40 7.06 -5.68 0.18
N LEU A 41 8.13 -6.41 -0.08
CA LEU A 41 9.40 -6.29 0.63
C LEU A 41 10.14 -5.01 0.20
N GLN A 42 11.06 -4.55 1.04
CA GLN A 42 11.88 -3.39 0.70
C GLN A 42 12.82 -3.68 -0.48
N SER A 43 13.33 -4.90 -0.59
CA SER A 43 14.10 -5.38 -1.74
C SER A 43 13.31 -5.32 -3.04
N GLU A 44 12.03 -5.71 -3.04
CA GLU A 44 11.16 -5.63 -4.23
C GLU A 44 10.97 -4.19 -4.71
N PHE A 45 10.86 -3.23 -3.78
CA PHE A 45 10.90 -1.82 -4.14
C PHE A 45 12.23 -1.43 -4.80
N ARG A 46 13.36 -1.86 -4.23
CA ARG A 46 14.69 -1.49 -4.77
C ARG A 46 14.97 -2.10 -6.15
N ILE A 47 14.46 -3.31 -6.42
CA ILE A 47 14.72 -4.04 -7.67
C ILE A 47 13.69 -3.67 -8.74
N CYS A 48 12.41 -3.60 -8.38
CA CYS A 48 11.30 -3.50 -9.33
C CYS A 48 10.51 -2.17 -9.21
N GLY A 49 10.76 -1.36 -8.17
CA GLY A 49 10.01 -0.13 -7.93
C GLY A 49 8.61 -0.35 -7.37
N PHE A 50 8.31 -1.52 -6.79
CA PHE A 50 6.99 -1.81 -6.21
C PHE A 50 6.83 -1.16 -4.84
N TYR A 51 5.81 -0.31 -4.70
CA TYR A 51 5.49 0.37 -3.44
C TYR A 51 4.35 -0.35 -2.72
N SER A 52 4.48 -0.51 -1.41
CA SER A 52 3.37 -0.99 -0.60
C SER A 52 2.31 0.12 -0.45
N GLU A 53 1.07 -0.22 -0.76
CA GLU A 53 -0.06 0.72 -0.76
C GLU A 53 -1.28 0.06 -0.10
N ALA A 54 -1.97 0.81 0.75
CA ALA A 54 -3.35 0.56 1.10
C ALA A 54 -4.24 1.53 0.35
N SER A 55 -5.37 1.05 -0.16
CA SER A 55 -6.35 1.89 -0.82
C SER A 55 -7.77 1.54 -0.41
N CYS A 56 -8.63 2.54 -0.32
CA CYS A 56 -10.03 2.33 -0.02
C CYS A 56 -10.91 3.22 -0.88
N THR A 57 -11.98 2.61 -1.38
CA THR A 57 -13.03 3.28 -2.16
C THR A 57 -14.19 3.62 -1.24
N PHE A 58 -14.67 4.86 -1.35
CA PHE A 58 -15.74 5.43 -0.56
C PHE A 58 -16.81 6.07 -1.45
N VAL A 59 -18.02 6.19 -0.91
CA VAL A 59 -18.99 7.20 -1.35
C VAL A 59 -18.72 8.48 -0.58
N SER A 60 -18.73 9.60 -1.30
CA SER A 60 -18.63 10.94 -0.74
C SER A 60 -19.76 11.82 -1.24
N GLU A 61 -20.18 12.77 -0.42
CA GLU A 61 -21.19 13.77 -0.74
C GLU A 61 -20.56 15.15 -0.80
N ASP A 62 -20.93 15.91 -1.82
CA ASP A 62 -20.59 17.32 -1.93
C ASP A 62 -21.28 18.10 -0.81
N LEU A 63 -20.51 18.90 -0.06
CA LEU A 63 -21.06 19.70 1.04
C LEU A 63 -21.82 20.93 0.57
N GLU A 64 -21.57 21.42 -0.65
CA GLU A 64 -22.26 22.59 -1.21
C GLU A 64 -23.44 22.19 -2.10
N GLY A 65 -23.59 20.89 -2.40
CA GLY A 65 -24.56 20.34 -3.33
C GLY A 65 -25.32 19.13 -2.80
N SER A 66 -25.93 18.39 -3.72
CA SER A 66 -26.57 17.08 -3.46
C SER A 66 -25.95 15.96 -4.28
N THR A 67 -24.74 16.19 -4.78
CA THR A 67 -24.03 15.27 -5.66
C THR A 67 -23.29 14.24 -4.83
N GLN A 68 -23.37 12.98 -5.26
CA GLN A 68 -22.51 11.91 -4.76
C GLN A 68 -21.38 11.60 -5.73
N ALA A 69 -20.24 11.21 -5.19
CA ALA A 69 -19.09 10.75 -5.95
C ALA A 69 -18.48 9.50 -5.32
N ILE A 70 -17.70 8.78 -6.13
CA ILE A 70 -16.84 7.70 -5.68
C ILE A 70 -15.43 8.24 -5.52
N MET A 71 -14.90 8.20 -4.30
CA MET A 71 -13.54 8.61 -3.99
C MET A 71 -12.69 7.41 -3.64
N ARG A 72 -11.51 7.31 -4.26
CA ARG A 72 -10.50 6.33 -3.87
C ARG A 72 -9.34 7.03 -3.20
N ILE A 73 -9.12 6.70 -1.93
CA ILE A 73 -8.01 7.21 -1.14
C ILE A 73 -6.91 6.16 -1.13
N ARG A 74 -5.68 6.59 -1.34
CA ARG A 74 -4.48 5.74 -1.35
C ARG A 74 -3.51 6.24 -0.30
N MET A 75 -2.91 5.32 0.43
CA MET A 75 -1.92 5.59 1.46
C MET A 75 -0.72 4.68 1.24
N GLN A 76 0.48 5.26 1.20
CA GLN A 76 1.69 4.47 1.28
C GLN A 76 1.78 3.83 2.66
N ILE A 77 1.94 2.51 2.70
CA ILE A 77 2.05 1.74 3.94
C ILE A 77 3.47 1.16 4.08
N PRO A 78 3.87 0.72 5.27
CA PRO A 78 5.19 0.09 5.47
C PRO A 78 5.39 -1.15 4.58
N TYR A 79 6.64 -1.38 4.17
CA TYR A 79 7.05 -2.64 3.55
C TYR A 79 6.98 -3.79 4.57
N LEU A 80 6.85 -5.01 4.07
CA LEU A 80 7.00 -6.21 4.90
C LEU A 80 8.43 -6.30 5.44
N GLU A 81 8.56 -6.76 6.69
CA GLU A 81 9.85 -7.06 7.28
C GLU A 81 10.52 -8.19 6.48
N GLU A 82 11.78 -7.99 6.14
CA GLU A 82 12.59 -9.04 5.53
C GLU A 82 13.05 -9.98 6.64
N ASP A 83 12.70 -11.26 6.54
CA ASP A 83 13.29 -12.27 7.40
C ASP A 83 14.72 -12.54 6.95
N LEU A 84 15.66 -11.80 7.55
CA LEU A 84 17.10 -11.93 7.30
C LEU A 84 17.64 -13.33 7.64
N SER A 85 16.87 -14.20 8.32
CA SER A 85 17.27 -15.59 8.56
C SER A 85 17.17 -16.49 7.32
N SER A 86 16.47 -16.02 6.27
CA SER A 86 16.33 -16.73 4.98
C SER A 86 17.35 -16.30 3.92
N LEU A 87 18.14 -15.26 4.18
CA LEU A 87 19.19 -14.74 3.28
C LEU A 87 20.56 -15.36 3.60
N ILE A 88 20.68 -16.68 3.49
CA ILE A 88 21.97 -17.34 3.27
C ILE A 88 21.74 -18.38 2.16
N PRO A 89 22.31 -18.13 0.97
CA PRO A 89 23.69 -18.55 0.73
C PRO A 89 24.58 -17.38 0.36
N SER A 90 25.79 -17.41 0.93
CA SER A 90 26.87 -16.48 0.62
C SER A 90 27.09 -16.37 -0.89
N PHE A 91 27.42 -15.16 -1.34
CA PHE A 91 27.85 -14.86 -2.70
C PHE A 91 29.00 -15.80 -3.18
N ASP A 92 29.74 -16.40 -2.25
CA ASP A 92 30.78 -17.40 -2.52
C ASP A 92 30.26 -18.75 -3.06
N GLN A 93 29.01 -19.15 -2.78
CA GLN A 93 28.46 -20.41 -3.31
C GLN A 93 28.07 -20.32 -4.79
N ALA A 94 27.78 -19.13 -5.32
CA ALA A 94 27.45 -18.94 -6.73
C ALA A 94 28.69 -19.07 -7.65
N LEU A 95 29.89 -18.80 -7.12
CA LEU A 95 31.16 -18.92 -7.85
C LEU A 95 31.80 -20.31 -7.76
N ALA A 96 31.44 -21.12 -6.75
CA ALA A 96 31.95 -22.49 -6.63
C ALA A 96 31.30 -23.49 -7.61
N GLY A 97 30.17 -23.13 -8.23
CA GLY A 97 29.44 -23.99 -9.18
C GLY A 97 30.01 -24.03 -10.61
N ILE A 98 30.98 -23.19 -10.94
CA ILE A 98 31.62 -23.15 -12.27
C ILE A 98 32.99 -23.84 -12.33
N SER A 99 33.35 -24.61 -11.31
CA SER A 99 34.56 -25.44 -11.31
C SER A 99 34.21 -26.92 -11.29
N GLY A 100 34.22 -27.55 -12.48
CA GLY A 100 34.45 -29.00 -12.60
C GLY A 100 33.64 -29.74 -13.66
N ARG A 101 34.24 -29.94 -14.84
CA ARG A 101 34.48 -31.24 -15.54
C ARG A 101 34.88 -30.97 -17.01
N THR A 102 36.16 -31.11 -17.37
CA THR A 102 36.82 -32.32 -17.96
C THR A 102 36.11 -32.79 -19.24
N ASP A 103 36.73 -32.80 -20.42
CA ASP A 103 38.02 -33.43 -20.77
C ASP A 103 38.92 -32.60 -21.70
#